data_AF-A6H9B3-F1
#
_entry.id   AF-A6H9B3-F1
#
_cell.length_a   1.000
_cell.length_b   1.000
_cell.length_c   1.000
_cell.angle_alpha   90.00
_cell.angle_beta   90.00
_cell.angle_gamma   90.00
#
_symmetry.space_group_name_H-M   'P 1'
#
loop_
_entity.id
_entity.type
_entity.pdbx_description
1 polymer ?
#
loop_
_entity_poly.entity_id
_entity_poly.type
_entity_poly.pdbx_seq_one_letter_code
_entity_poly.pdbx_strand_id
1 'polypeptide(L)'
;MGRRVPALRQLLVLAVLLLKPSQLQSRELSGSRCPEPCDCAPDGALRCPGPRAGLARLSLTYLPVKVIPSQAFRGLNEVVKIEISQSDSLERIEANAFDNLLNLSELLIQNTKNLLYIEPGAFTNLPRLKYL
;
A
#
# COMPACT_ATOMS: atom_id res chain seq x y z
N MET A 1 -59.31 -14.20 -24.30
CA MET A 1 -58.50 -14.41 -23.08
C MET A 1 -57.03 -14.48 -23.51
N GLY A 2 -56.12 -13.81 -22.78
CA GLY A 2 -54.66 -13.78 -23.02
C GLY A 2 -54.22 -12.56 -23.86
N ARG A 3 -53.80 -11.43 -23.27
CA ARG A 3 -52.46 -11.10 -22.71
C ARG A 3 -51.33 -11.18 -23.77
N ARG A 4 -50.31 -10.32 -23.85
CA ARG A 4 -49.94 -8.95 -23.40
C ARG A 4 -48.43 -8.84 -23.71
N VAL A 5 -47.97 -7.65 -24.14
CA VAL A 5 -46.60 -7.08 -24.00
C VAL A 5 -45.40 -7.67 -24.81
N PRO A 6 -44.28 -6.93 -25.01
CA PRO A 6 -43.82 -6.57 -26.35
C PRO A 6 -42.38 -7.03 -26.68
N ALA A 7 -42.06 -7.08 -27.97
CA ALA A 7 -40.75 -7.40 -28.51
C ALA A 7 -39.67 -6.29 -28.34
N LEU A 8 -39.76 -5.47 -27.28
CA LEU A 8 -38.87 -4.30 -27.09
C LEU A 8 -37.80 -4.51 -26.01
N ARG A 9 -37.85 -5.60 -25.25
CA ARG A 9 -36.92 -5.87 -24.13
C ARG A 9 -35.59 -6.51 -24.54
N GLN A 10 -35.52 -7.17 -25.69
CA GLN A 10 -34.33 -7.93 -26.08
C GLN A 10 -33.22 -7.09 -26.72
N LEU A 11 -33.55 -5.96 -27.34
CA LEU A 11 -32.57 -5.06 -27.97
C LEU A 11 -31.72 -4.28 -26.95
N LEU A 12 -32.27 -4.00 -25.76
CA LEU A 12 -31.57 -3.27 -24.69
C LEU A 12 -30.39 -4.08 -24.10
N VAL A 13 -30.48 -5.41 -24.08
CA VAL A 13 -29.46 -6.28 -23.46
C VAL A 13 -28.16 -6.29 -24.28
N LEU A 14 -28.25 -6.21 -25.61
CA LEU A 14 -27.08 -6.17 -26.50
C LEU A 14 -26.30 -4.86 -26.42
N ALA A 15 -26.96 -3.73 -26.10
CA ALA A 15 -26.30 -2.44 -25.96
C ALA A 15 -25.44 -2.35 -24.67
N VAL A 16 -25.79 -3.10 -23.62
CA VAL A 16 -25.03 -3.12 -22.35
C VAL A 16 -23.66 -3.80 -22.51
N LEU A 17 -23.52 -4.75 -23.45
CA LEU A 17 -22.26 -5.47 -23.70
C LEU A 17 -21.24 -4.67 -24.54
N LEU A 18 -21.65 -3.55 -25.15
CA LEU A 18 -20.78 -2.67 -25.94
C LEU A 18 -20.29 -1.43 -25.17
N LEU A 19 -20.84 -1.19 -23.98
CA LEU A 19 -20.33 -0.16 -23.08
C LEU A 19 -19.09 -0.71 -22.38
N LYS A 20 -17.92 -0.31 -22.87
CA LYS A 20 -16.63 -0.50 -22.18
C LYS A 20 -16.80 -0.16 -20.69
N PRO A 21 -16.49 -1.06 -19.75
CA PRO A 21 -16.44 -0.72 -18.35
C PRO A 21 -15.17 0.09 -18.08
N SER A 22 -15.17 1.36 -18.48
CA SER A 22 -14.09 2.33 -18.22
C SER A 22 -14.08 2.83 -16.77
N GLN A 23 -14.79 2.17 -15.86
CA GLN A 23 -15.00 2.64 -14.50
C GLN A 23 -15.04 1.45 -13.54
N LEU A 24 -13.93 0.72 -13.43
CA LEU A 24 -13.64 0.01 -12.18
C LEU A 24 -13.12 1.04 -11.18
N GLN A 25 -13.96 2.04 -10.85
CA GLN A 25 -13.75 2.89 -9.69
C GLN A 25 -14.00 1.95 -8.51
N SER A 26 -12.92 1.41 -7.96
CA SER A 26 -12.96 0.60 -6.76
C SER A 26 -13.77 1.37 -5.71
N ARG A 27 -14.94 0.82 -5.37
CA ARG A 27 -15.77 1.27 -4.26
C ARG A 27 -14.85 1.39 -3.05
N GLU A 28 -14.65 2.62 -2.57
CA GLU A 28 -14.04 2.91 -1.28
C GLU A 28 -14.88 2.19 -0.21
N LEU A 29 -14.45 0.99 0.15
CA LEU A 29 -14.79 0.37 1.42
C LEU A 29 -14.03 1.18 2.47
N SER A 30 -14.76 2.04 3.17
CA SER A 30 -14.37 2.78 4.39
C SER A 30 -13.04 2.30 5.00
N GLY A 31 -11.94 2.98 4.66
CA GLY A 31 -10.59 2.64 5.07
C GLY A 31 -9.64 3.78 4.70
N SER A 32 -8.76 4.12 5.63
CA SER A 32 -7.72 5.15 5.56
C SER A 32 -7.12 5.35 4.16
N ARG A 33 -7.12 6.60 3.67
CA ARG A 33 -6.38 6.97 2.46
C ARG A 33 -4.89 6.70 2.69
N CYS A 34 -4.23 6.14 1.68
CA CYS A 34 -2.78 5.97 1.74
C CYS A 34 -2.12 7.36 1.77
N PRO A 35 -1.16 7.61 2.68
CA PRO A 35 -0.51 8.91 2.80
C PRO A 35 0.51 9.11 1.68
N GLU A 36 0.54 10.30 1.07
CA GLU A 36 1.68 10.71 0.24
C GLU A 36 2.97 10.69 1.07
N PRO A 37 4.11 10.18 0.55
CA PRO A 37 4.40 9.81 -0.83
C PRO A 37 4.12 8.34 -1.18
N CYS A 38 3.29 7.64 -0.41
CA CYS A 38 3.11 6.20 -0.48
C CYS A 38 1.85 5.76 -1.23
N ASP A 39 1.97 4.61 -1.88
CA ASP A 39 0.92 3.86 -2.54
C ASP A 39 0.64 2.58 -1.76
N CYS A 40 -0.65 2.34 -1.50
CA CYS A 40 -1.15 1.14 -0.85
C CYS A 40 -1.84 0.32 -1.95
N ALA A 41 -1.11 -0.62 -2.53
CA ALA A 41 -1.56 -1.35 -3.71
C ALA A 41 -2.71 -2.33 -3.36
N PRO A 42 -3.58 -2.68 -4.35
CA PRO A 42 -4.70 -3.59 -4.10
C PRO A 42 -4.30 -4.99 -3.64
N ASP A 43 -3.06 -5.39 -3.88
CA ASP A 43 -2.45 -6.64 -3.38
C ASP A 43 -2.04 -6.56 -1.90
N GLY A 44 -2.22 -5.40 -1.26
CA GLY A 44 -1.83 -5.13 0.11
C GLY A 44 -0.36 -4.73 0.27
N ALA A 45 0.36 -4.42 -0.81
CA ALA A 45 1.74 -3.97 -0.73
C ALA A 45 1.85 -2.47 -0.45
N LEU A 46 2.71 -2.11 0.49
CA LEU A 46 3.09 -0.72 0.74
C LEU A 46 4.29 -0.31 -0.11
N ARG A 47 4.20 0.79 -0.85
CA ARG A 47 5.33 1.34 -1.61
C ARG A 47 5.41 2.84 -1.38
N CYS A 48 6.58 3.37 -1.08
CA CYS A 48 6.84 4.78 -0.83
C CYS A 48 8.01 5.24 -1.72
N PRO A 49 7.77 5.49 -3.02
CA PRO A 49 8.84 5.85 -3.95
C PRO A 49 9.42 7.26 -3.70
N GLY A 50 10.75 7.35 -3.83
CA GLY A 50 11.50 8.60 -3.90
C GLY A 50 11.93 8.99 -5.32
N PRO A 51 12.70 10.08 -5.49
CA PRO A 51 13.25 10.93 -4.43
C PRO A 51 12.23 11.91 -3.85
N ARG A 52 12.37 12.24 -2.56
CA ARG A 52 11.57 13.26 -1.87
C ARG A 52 12.51 14.19 -1.09
N ALA A 53 12.88 15.30 -1.71
CA ALA A 53 13.74 16.31 -1.08
C ALA A 53 13.03 16.90 0.16
N GLY A 54 13.77 17.02 1.26
CA GLY A 54 13.28 17.55 2.53
C GLY A 54 12.41 16.59 3.35
N LEU A 55 12.15 15.36 2.90
CA LEU A 55 11.36 14.40 3.66
C LEU A 55 12.23 13.74 4.74
N ALA A 56 12.29 14.34 5.91
CA ALA A 56 13.09 13.84 7.04
C ALA A 56 12.37 12.76 7.87
N ARG A 57 11.03 12.77 7.90
CA ARG A 57 10.22 11.89 8.75
C ARG A 57 9.05 11.33 7.94
N LEU A 58 8.83 10.02 8.06
CA LEU A 58 7.71 9.32 7.44
C LEU A 58 6.94 8.56 8.53
N SER A 59 5.65 8.87 8.68
CA SER A 59 4.75 8.23 9.65
C SER A 59 3.63 7.52 8.91
N LEU A 60 3.50 6.22 9.14
CA LEU A 60 2.63 5.29 8.42
C LEU A 60 1.74 4.59 9.43
N THR A 61 0.58 5.18 9.68
CA THR A 61 -0.33 4.73 10.74
C THR A 61 -1.65 4.27 10.16
N TYR A 62 -2.23 3.20 10.73
CA TYR A 62 -3.51 2.64 10.30
C TYR A 62 -3.57 2.29 8.81
N LEU A 63 -2.51 1.71 8.25
CA LEU A 63 -2.49 1.35 6.83
C LEU A 63 -3.12 -0.02 6.60
N PRO A 64 -4.02 -0.17 5.60
CA PRO A 64 -4.63 -1.44 5.24
C PRO A 64 -3.70 -2.30 4.36
N VAL A 65 -2.42 -2.40 4.75
CA VAL A 65 -1.39 -3.13 4.02
C VAL A 65 -1.07 -4.44 4.71
N LYS A 66 -0.73 -5.45 3.91
CA LYS A 66 -0.37 -6.81 4.36
C LYS A 66 1.12 -7.09 4.27
N VAL A 67 1.80 -6.42 3.35
CA VAL A 67 3.22 -6.64 3.11
C VAL A 67 3.97 -5.33 2.95
N ILE A 68 5.16 -5.26 3.55
CA ILE A 68 6.17 -4.28 3.17
C ILE A 68 7.12 -5.02 2.21
N PRO A 69 6.97 -4.83 0.89
CA PRO A 69 7.73 -5.56 -0.10
C PRO A 69 9.19 -5.11 -0.15
N SER A 70 10.00 -5.89 -0.85
CA SER A 70 11.36 -5.48 -1.20
C SER A 70 11.37 -4.09 -1.87
N GLN A 71 12.32 -3.25 -1.50
CA GLN A 71 12.50 -1.89 -2.04
C GLN A 71 11.29 -0.97 -1.77
N ALA A 72 10.49 -1.22 -0.73
CA ALA A 72 9.32 -0.41 -0.39
C ALA A 72 9.64 1.08 -0.25
N PHE A 73 10.81 1.45 0.28
CA PHE A 73 11.20 2.85 0.54
C PHE A 73 12.27 3.37 -0.43
N ARG A 74 12.38 2.76 -1.62
CA ARG A 74 13.47 3.05 -2.56
C ARG A 74 13.54 4.55 -2.91
N GLY A 75 14.74 5.12 -2.76
CA GLY A 75 15.03 6.50 -3.13
C GLY A 75 14.69 7.54 -2.06
N LEU A 76 14.16 7.14 -0.91
CA LEU A 76 13.92 8.02 0.24
C LEU A 76 15.20 8.28 1.05
N ASN A 77 16.26 8.71 0.36
CA ASN A 77 17.61 8.78 0.91
C ASN A 77 17.79 9.85 1.99
N GLU A 78 16.90 10.84 2.08
CA GLU A 78 16.93 11.92 3.08
C GLU A 78 16.15 11.60 4.36
N VAL A 79 15.40 10.49 4.38
CA VAL A 79 14.60 10.11 5.55
C VAL A 79 15.50 9.71 6.70
N VAL A 80 15.24 10.33 7.86
CA VAL A 80 15.95 10.10 9.13
C VAL A 80 15.13 9.21 10.05
N LYS A 81 13.81 9.30 9.99
CA LYS A 81 12.89 8.49 10.80
C LYS A 81 11.76 7.90 9.98
N ILE A 82 11.56 6.59 10.12
CA ILE A 82 10.36 5.89 9.63
C ILE A 82 9.63 5.31 10.84
N GLU A 83 8.33 5.57 10.93
CA GLU A 83 7.45 4.98 11.93
C GLU A 83 6.29 4.29 11.24
N ILE A 84 6.09 3.01 11.55
CA ILE A 84 4.98 2.18 11.10
C ILE A 84 4.22 1.74 12.34
N SER A 85 2.97 2.18 12.46
CA SER A 85 2.20 1.94 13.68
C SER A 85 0.74 1.59 13.40
N GLN A 86 0.12 0.87 14.33
CA GLN A 86 -1.32 0.56 14.32
C GLN A 86 -1.82 -0.08 13.01
N SER A 87 -0.95 -0.82 12.31
CA SER A 87 -1.24 -1.44 11.03
C SER A 87 -1.45 -2.93 11.25
N ASP A 88 -2.62 -3.26 11.82
CA ASP A 88 -2.97 -4.61 12.23
C ASP A 88 -3.07 -5.60 11.06
N SER A 89 -3.26 -5.14 9.83
CA SER A 89 -3.27 -6.03 8.66
C SER A 89 -1.88 -6.44 8.19
N LEU A 90 -0.81 -5.82 8.71
CA LEU A 90 0.56 -6.11 8.29
C LEU A 90 0.97 -7.51 8.77
N GLU A 91 1.31 -8.38 7.84
CA GLU A 91 1.64 -9.79 8.10
C GLU A 91 3.12 -10.11 7.84
N ARG A 92 3.75 -9.42 6.88
CA ARG A 92 5.12 -9.73 6.42
C ARG A 92 5.93 -8.48 6.07
N ILE A 93 7.22 -8.53 6.38
CA ILE A 93 8.26 -7.62 5.87
C ILE A 93 9.28 -8.45 5.08
N GLU A 94 9.42 -8.14 3.79
CA GLU A 94 10.28 -8.90 2.86
C GLU A 94 11.75 -8.49 2.96
N ALA A 95 12.63 -9.33 2.42
CA ALA A 95 14.05 -9.04 2.29
C ALA A 95 14.29 -7.75 1.49
N ASN A 96 15.22 -6.92 1.97
CA ASN A 96 15.53 -5.61 1.41
C ASN A 96 14.34 -4.62 1.40
N ALA A 97 13.34 -4.80 2.27
CA ALA A 97 12.26 -3.84 2.45
C ALA A 97 12.79 -2.45 2.86
N PHE A 98 13.72 -2.42 3.81
CA PHE A 98 14.45 -1.24 4.26
C PHE A 98 15.90 -1.36 3.80
N ASP A 99 16.14 -1.03 2.54
CA ASP A 99 17.44 -1.14 1.90
C ASP A 99 17.95 0.23 1.43
N ASN A 100 19.26 0.45 1.55
CA ASN A 100 19.96 1.64 1.06
C ASN A 100 19.43 2.99 1.62
N LEU A 101 18.82 3.00 2.81
CA LEU A 101 18.36 4.23 3.47
C LEU A 101 19.50 4.85 4.29
N LEU A 102 20.42 5.51 3.58
CA LEU A 102 21.72 5.94 4.12
C LEU A 102 21.65 6.92 5.29
N ASN A 103 20.56 7.68 5.43
CA ASN A 103 20.35 8.66 6.49
C ASN A 103 19.40 8.19 7.61
N LEU A 104 18.79 7.01 7.47
CA LEU A 104 17.84 6.51 8.45
C LEU A 104 18.54 6.25 9.79
N SER A 105 18.08 6.89 10.85
CA SER A 105 18.60 6.71 12.21
C SER A 105 17.62 6.05 13.16
N GLU A 106 16.33 6.20 12.90
CA GLU A 106 15.25 5.63 13.72
C GLU A 106 14.25 4.88 12.82
N LEU A 107 14.05 3.61 13.09
CA LEU A 107 12.98 2.80 12.50
C LEU A 107 12.12 2.27 13.64
N LEU A 108 10.83 2.58 13.65
CA LEU A 108 9.90 2.09 14.66
C LEU A 108 8.79 1.28 13.98
N ILE A 109 8.62 0.03 14.39
CA ILE A 109 7.52 -0.83 13.94
C ILE A 109 6.76 -1.27 15.19
N GLN A 110 5.57 -0.70 15.42
CA GLN A 110 4.85 -0.82 16.69
C GLN A 110 3.38 -1.12 16.47
N ASN A 111 2.76 -1.84 17.42
CA ASN A 111 1.32 -2.14 17.37
C ASN A 111 0.88 -2.75 16.02
N THR A 112 1.65 -3.73 15.53
CA THR A 112 1.36 -4.51 14.32
C THR A 112 1.11 -5.95 14.73
N LYS A 113 -0.04 -6.21 15.37
CA LYS A 113 -0.28 -7.45 16.12
C LYS A 113 -0.26 -8.74 15.28
N ASN A 114 -0.48 -8.64 13.97
CA ASN A 114 -0.48 -9.77 13.04
C ASN A 114 0.82 -9.87 12.23
N LEU A 115 1.86 -9.09 12.54
CA LEU A 115 3.16 -9.22 11.88
C LEU A 115 3.82 -10.51 12.36
N LEU A 116 3.87 -11.52 11.46
CA LEU A 116 4.37 -12.85 11.77
C LEU A 116 5.77 -13.11 11.20
N TYR A 117 6.13 -12.45 10.11
CA TYR A 117 7.37 -12.72 9.38
C TYR A 117 8.13 -11.44 9.05
N ILE A 118 9.39 -11.39 9.50
CA ILE A 118 10.40 -10.44 9.01
C ILE A 118 11.48 -11.29 8.36
N GLU A 119 11.62 -11.18 7.05
CA GLU A 119 12.58 -11.99 6.30
C GLU A 119 14.03 -11.61 6.63
N PRO A 120 14.98 -12.58 6.59
CA PRO A 120 16.40 -12.29 6.72
C PRO A 120 16.83 -11.23 5.69
N GLY A 121 17.54 -10.20 6.16
CA GLY A 121 17.96 -9.09 5.31
C GLY A 121 16.88 -8.04 5.02
N ALA A 122 15.75 -8.04 5.74
CA ALA A 122 14.74 -6.97 5.66
C ALA A 122 15.33 -5.57 5.95
N PHE A 123 16.34 -5.51 6.82
CA PHE A 123 17.05 -4.28 7.22
C PHE A 123 18.50 -4.33 6.74
N THR A 124 18.76 -3.82 5.53
CA THR A 124 20.07 -3.95 4.87
C THR A 124 20.63 -2.58 4.49
N ASN A 125 21.94 -2.42 4.61
CA ASN A 125 22.66 -1.18 4.30
C ASN A 125 22.06 0.09 4.92
N LEU A 126 21.95 0.08 6.26
CA LEU A 126 21.46 1.19 7.07
C LEU A 126 22.59 1.75 7.97
N PRO A 127 23.63 2.39 7.39
CA PRO A 127 24.88 2.71 8.12
C PRO A 127 24.72 3.73 9.25
N ARG A 128 23.59 4.45 9.30
CA ARG A 128 23.29 5.47 10.31
C ARG A 128 22.21 5.03 11.31
N LEU A 129 21.71 3.79 11.21
CA LEU A 129 20.65 3.29 12.08
C LEU A 129 21.15 3.21 13.53
N LYS A 130 20.40 3.80 14.45
CA LYS A 130 20.71 3.81 15.89
C LYS A 130 19.63 3.11 16.70
N TYR A 131 18.38 3.20 16.25
CA TYR A 131 17.22 2.66 16.95
C TYR A 131 16.34 1.88 15.98
N LEU A 132 15.99 0.65 16.39
CA LEU A 132 15.09 -0.28 15.70
C LEU A 132 14.10 -0.85 16.72
#